data_AF-K1RG87-F1
#
_entry.id   AF-K1RG87-F1
#
_cell.length_a   1.000
_cell.length_b   1.000
_cell.length_c   1.000
_cell.angle_alpha   90.00
_cell.angle_beta   90.00
_cell.angle_gamma   90.00
#
_symmetry.space_group_name_H-M   'P 1'
#
loop_
_entity.id
_entity.type
_entity.pdbx_description
1 polymer ?
#
loop_
_entity_poly.entity_id
_entity_poly.type
_entity_poly.pdbx_seq_one_letter_code
_entity_poly.pdbx_strand_id
1 'polypeptide(L)'
;MKTTIKLFSLGLVSALAFSSCSDSFLEEKKNYDNVNKDIYNYYEGCNGRLNDIYSWCLPTTNDLTWKYPSMGNADEAGKSTEEYSGLSSFVDPQVELSSTSSTNSVPDFFMGDQSNIQASVYGRIRNVNDVIQGISGSTLSEEQKNELLGQVYFFRAWCYYNLFKWYGGVP
;
A
#
# COMPACT_ATOMS: atom_id res chain seq x y z
N MET A 1 23.91 52.72 41.33
CA MET A 1 24.72 51.79 40.50
C MET A 1 24.25 50.34 40.55
N LYS A 2 24.09 49.70 41.72
CA LYS A 2 23.70 48.26 41.80
C LYS A 2 22.32 47.94 41.20
N THR A 3 21.35 48.85 41.30
CA THR A 3 19.99 48.67 40.75
C THR A 3 19.93 48.82 39.23
N THR A 4 20.73 49.74 38.68
CA THR A 4 20.82 50.00 37.23
C THR A 4 21.48 48.83 36.48
N ILE A 5 22.48 48.18 37.08
CA ILE A 5 23.13 46.97 36.54
C ILE A 5 22.15 45.79 36.52
N LYS A 6 21.31 45.64 37.56
CA LYS A 6 20.28 44.60 37.63
C LYS A 6 19.19 44.76 36.57
N LEU A 7 18.77 46.00 36.27
CA LEU A 7 17.81 46.25 35.19
C LEU A 7 18.41 46.00 33.80
N PHE A 8 19.69 46.34 33.59
CA PHE A 8 20.39 46.06 32.33
C PHE A 8 20.59 44.56 32.11
N SER A 9 20.93 43.79 33.16
CA SER A 9 21.04 42.34 33.07
C SER A 9 19.70 41.65 32.81
N LEU A 10 18.60 42.18 33.36
CA LEU A 10 17.26 41.62 33.13
C LEU A 10 16.76 41.91 31.69
N GLY A 11 17.09 43.08 31.15
CA GLY A 11 16.82 43.42 29.75
C GLY A 11 17.60 42.54 28.76
N LEU A 12 18.86 42.22 29.06
CA LEU A 12 19.70 41.36 28.20
C LEU A 12 19.20 39.91 28.17
N VAL A 13 18.77 39.36 29.31
CA VAL A 13 18.20 38.00 29.40
C VAL A 13 16.84 37.92 28.68
N SER A 14 16.06 38.99 28.72
CA SER A 14 14.78 39.08 28.01
C SER A 14 14.97 39.14 26.49
N ALA A 15 15.99 39.86 26.00
CA ALA A 15 16.31 39.95 24.58
C ALA A 15 16.83 38.62 23.99
N LEU A 16 17.56 37.82 24.79
CA LEU A 16 18.05 36.50 24.39
C LEU A 16 16.94 35.42 24.35
N ALA A 17 15.85 35.60 25.11
CA ALA A 17 14.72 34.67 25.10
C ALA A 17 13.89 34.76 23.80
N PHE A 18 13.85 35.94 23.15
CA PHE A 18 13.10 36.13 21.91
C PHE A 18 13.86 35.70 20.64
N SER A 19 15.17 35.45 20.70
CA SER A 19 15.95 34.91 19.56
C SER A 19 16.03 33.38 19.53
N SER A 20 15.45 32.69 20.53
CA SER A 20 15.56 31.23 20.68
C SER A 20 14.34 30.46 20.15
N CYS A 21 13.33 31.14 19.63
CA CYS A 21 12.19 30.52 18.93
C CYS A 21 12.36 30.69 17.41
N SER A 22 13.36 30.03 16.84
CA SER A 22 13.40 29.87 15.37
C SER A 22 12.44 28.76 14.97
N ASP A 23 11.43 29.09 14.16
CA ASP A 23 10.55 28.10 13.53
C ASP A 23 11.32 27.13 12.60
N SER A 24 12.59 27.39 12.30
CA SER A 24 13.49 26.45 11.61
C SER A 24 13.59 25.09 12.31
N PHE A 25 13.47 25.02 13.64
CA PHE A 25 13.43 23.73 14.35
C PHE A 25 12.16 22.92 14.03
N LEU A 26 11.03 23.59 13.77
CA LEU A 26 9.79 22.94 13.34
C LEU A 26 9.83 22.54 11.86
N GLU A 27 10.55 23.30 11.02
CA GLU A 27 10.81 22.94 9.62
C GLU A 27 11.78 21.76 9.49
N GLU A 28 12.77 21.64 10.39
CA GLU A 28 13.72 20.52 10.43
C GLU A 28 13.10 19.22 10.94
N LYS A 29 11.98 19.30 11.66
CA LYS A 29 11.20 18.13 12.10
C LYS A 29 10.35 17.57 10.96
N LYS A 30 10.93 17.44 9.76
CA LYS A 30 10.34 16.63 8.70
C LYS A 30 10.30 15.19 9.19
N ASN A 31 9.12 14.58 9.09
CA ASN A 31 8.97 13.18 9.38
C ASN A 31 9.64 12.38 8.25
N TYR A 32 10.92 12.05 8.43
CA TYR A 32 11.70 11.26 7.47
C TYR A 32 11.23 9.80 7.39
N ASP A 33 10.45 9.33 8.37
CA ASP A 33 9.88 7.98 8.39
C ASP A 33 8.68 7.84 7.45
N ASN A 34 8.08 8.96 7.01
CA ASN A 34 6.93 8.96 6.12
C ASN A 34 7.30 9.48 4.72
N VAL A 35 6.60 8.96 3.72
CA VAL A 35 6.73 9.38 2.33
C VAL A 35 6.30 10.85 2.20
N ASN A 36 7.27 11.78 2.21
CA ASN A 36 7.04 13.17 1.84
C ASN A 36 6.86 13.24 0.31
N LYS A 37 5.98 14.11 -0.18
CA LYS A 37 5.71 14.32 -1.62
C LYS A 37 6.99 14.60 -2.41
N ASP A 38 7.99 15.22 -1.78
CA ASP A 38 9.29 15.51 -2.37
C ASP A 38 10.05 14.25 -2.84
N ILE A 39 9.75 13.06 -2.28
CA ILE A 39 10.41 11.81 -2.68
C ILE A 39 10.25 11.53 -4.17
N TYR A 40 9.09 11.91 -4.73
CA TYR A 40 8.76 11.61 -6.11
C TYR A 40 9.58 12.43 -7.10
N ASN A 41 10.23 13.51 -6.66
CA ASN A 41 11.10 14.32 -7.51
C ASN A 41 12.48 13.67 -7.74
N TYR A 42 12.76 12.56 -7.06
CA TYR A 42 14.00 11.79 -7.21
C TYR A 42 13.69 10.41 -7.77
N TYR A 43 14.44 9.98 -8.79
CA TYR A 43 14.23 8.68 -9.42
C TYR A 43 14.30 7.53 -8.41
N GLU A 44 15.33 7.54 -7.55
CA GLU A 44 15.51 6.55 -6.48
C GLU A 44 14.34 6.53 -5.49
N GLY A 45 13.75 7.70 -5.23
CA GLY A 45 12.58 7.82 -4.39
C GLY A 45 11.36 7.14 -5.02
N CYS A 46 11.10 7.41 -6.29
CA CYS A 46 10.06 6.71 -7.04
C CYS A 46 10.33 5.20 -7.16
N ASN A 47 11.58 4.81 -7.39
CA ASN A 47 11.99 3.41 -7.46
C ASN A 47 11.76 2.68 -6.12
N GLY A 48 12.04 3.34 -4.99
CA GLY A 48 11.69 2.84 -3.66
C GLY A 48 10.18 2.62 -3.49
N ARG A 49 9.35 3.55 -3.97
CA ARG A 49 7.88 3.40 -3.97
C ARG A 49 7.41 2.28 -4.88
N LEU A 50 8.05 2.09 -6.03
CA LEU A 50 7.79 0.96 -6.93
C LEU A 50 8.13 -0.37 -6.26
N ASN A 51 9.27 -0.48 -5.57
CA ASN A 51 9.65 -1.68 -4.83
C ASN A 51 8.64 -2.05 -3.73
N ASP A 52 8.04 -1.05 -3.09
CA ASP A 52 6.92 -1.24 -2.16
C ASP A 52 5.71 -1.90 -2.85
N ILE A 53 5.36 -1.47 -4.07
CA ILE A 53 4.31 -2.09 -4.86
C ILE A 53 4.65 -3.55 -5.18
N TYR A 54 5.88 -3.83 -5.61
CA TYR A 54 6.34 -5.21 -5.82
C TYR A 54 6.17 -6.04 -4.55
N SER A 55 6.62 -5.55 -3.39
CA SER A 55 6.48 -6.27 -2.11
C SER A 55 5.02 -6.62 -1.79
N TRP A 56 4.09 -5.68 -2.00
CA TRP A 56 2.69 -5.87 -1.63
C TRP A 56 1.89 -6.67 -2.66
N CYS A 57 2.20 -6.53 -3.95
CA CYS A 57 1.36 -6.99 -5.05
C CYS A 57 1.94 -8.20 -5.79
N LEU A 58 3.24 -8.49 -5.67
CA LEU A 58 3.85 -9.63 -6.34
C LEU A 58 3.18 -10.94 -5.87
N PRO A 59 2.72 -11.79 -6.80
CA PRO A 59 2.14 -13.07 -6.46
C PRO A 59 3.21 -14.03 -5.95
N THR A 60 2.78 -15.01 -5.14
CA THR A 60 3.63 -16.10 -4.67
C THR A 60 3.05 -17.42 -5.15
N THR A 61 3.90 -18.43 -5.36
CA THR A 61 3.47 -19.78 -5.72
C THR A 61 2.86 -20.48 -4.52
N ASN A 62 1.53 -20.50 -4.41
CA ASN A 62 0.81 -21.12 -3.31
C ASN A 62 -0.66 -21.43 -3.72
N ASP A 63 -1.45 -21.94 -2.78
CA ASP A 63 -2.89 -22.19 -2.94
C ASP A 63 -3.66 -20.90 -3.27
N LEU A 64 -4.81 -21.04 -3.94
CA LEU A 64 -5.69 -19.95 -4.31
C LEU A 64 -5.96 -18.99 -3.14
N THR A 65 -5.75 -17.69 -3.36
CA THR A 65 -6.17 -16.63 -2.44
C THR A 65 -6.77 -15.44 -3.19
N TRP A 66 -7.21 -14.44 -2.42
CA TRP A 66 -7.58 -13.11 -2.92
C TRP A 66 -6.42 -12.37 -3.59
N LYS A 67 -5.15 -12.73 -3.31
CA LYS A 67 -3.95 -12.06 -3.81
C LYS A 67 -3.39 -12.68 -5.09
N TYR A 68 -3.54 -13.99 -5.28
CA TYR A 68 -3.04 -14.72 -6.45
C TYR A 68 -3.91 -15.94 -6.79
N PRO A 69 -3.98 -16.32 -8.08
CA PRO A 69 -4.68 -17.53 -8.50
C PRO A 69 -3.98 -18.79 -7.97
N SER A 70 -4.69 -19.94 -8.06
CA SER A 70 -4.07 -21.25 -7.90
C SER A 70 -2.96 -21.44 -8.93
N MET A 71 -1.89 -22.11 -8.50
CA MET A 71 -0.72 -22.43 -9.33
C MET A 71 -0.62 -23.92 -9.63
N GLY A 72 -1.76 -24.62 -9.63
CA GLY A 72 -1.83 -26.07 -9.89
C GLY A 72 -1.53 -26.91 -8.66
N ASN A 73 -1.81 -26.41 -7.45
CA ASN A 73 -1.84 -27.21 -6.23
C ASN A 73 -3.20 -27.91 -6.08
N ALA A 74 -3.28 -28.90 -5.18
CA ALA A 74 -4.54 -29.57 -4.81
C ALA A 74 -5.43 -28.70 -3.87
N ASP A 75 -5.60 -27.43 -4.20
CA ASP A 75 -6.44 -26.46 -3.51
C ASP A 75 -7.90 -26.49 -4.01
N GLU A 76 -8.74 -25.56 -3.54
CA GLU A 76 -10.14 -25.48 -3.98
C GLU A 76 -10.28 -25.28 -5.49
N ALA A 77 -9.39 -24.52 -6.14
CA ALA A 77 -9.46 -24.32 -7.58
C ALA A 77 -9.02 -25.57 -8.34
N GLY A 78 -7.88 -26.17 -7.97
CA GLY A 78 -7.34 -27.37 -8.63
C GLY A 78 -8.18 -28.62 -8.42
N LYS A 79 -8.95 -28.72 -7.32
CA LYS A 79 -9.96 -29.78 -7.11
C LYS A 79 -11.31 -29.47 -7.75
N SER A 80 -11.49 -28.26 -8.29
CA SER A 80 -12.66 -27.94 -9.11
C SER A 80 -12.49 -28.35 -10.57
N THR A 81 -11.32 -28.90 -10.89
CA THR A 81 -10.90 -29.32 -12.23
C THR A 81 -10.45 -30.79 -12.17
N GLU A 82 -10.12 -31.42 -13.31
CA GLU A 82 -9.79 -32.86 -13.36
C GLU A 82 -8.31 -33.19 -13.04
N GLU A 83 -7.53 -32.19 -12.66
CA GLU A 83 -6.11 -32.33 -12.30
C GLU A 83 -5.90 -33.13 -11.00
N TYR A 84 -6.90 -33.14 -10.10
CA TYR A 84 -6.83 -33.77 -8.79
C TYR A 84 -8.06 -34.61 -8.48
N SER A 85 -7.89 -35.64 -7.64
CA SER A 85 -9.01 -36.44 -7.14
C SER A 85 -9.71 -35.76 -5.95
N GLY A 86 -11.01 -36.04 -5.82
CA GLY A 86 -11.90 -35.40 -4.84
C GLY A 86 -12.65 -34.21 -5.43
N LEU A 87 -13.65 -33.73 -4.73
CA LEU A 87 -14.43 -32.55 -5.11
C LEU A 87 -14.06 -31.39 -4.18
N SER A 88 -13.87 -30.20 -4.75
CA SER A 88 -13.82 -28.96 -3.97
C SER A 88 -15.21 -28.55 -3.48
N SER A 89 -15.26 -27.60 -2.55
CA SER A 89 -16.50 -26.99 -2.11
C SER A 89 -17.27 -26.24 -3.22
N PHE A 90 -16.63 -25.94 -4.36
CA PHE A 90 -17.28 -25.28 -5.50
C PHE A 90 -18.03 -26.24 -6.43
N VAL A 91 -17.65 -27.52 -6.47
CA VAL A 91 -18.21 -28.50 -7.41
C VAL A 91 -18.90 -29.68 -6.72
N ASP A 92 -18.76 -29.81 -5.39
CA ASP A 92 -19.45 -30.85 -4.62
C ASP A 92 -20.94 -30.50 -4.42
N PRO A 93 -21.89 -31.27 -5.00
CA PRO A 93 -23.32 -31.02 -4.85
C PRO A 93 -23.83 -31.27 -3.43
N GLN A 94 -23.05 -31.90 -2.55
CA GLN A 94 -23.40 -32.13 -1.15
C GLN A 94 -23.07 -30.92 -0.25
N VAL A 95 -22.31 -29.95 -0.77
CA VAL A 95 -21.88 -28.76 -0.04
C VAL A 95 -22.57 -27.53 -0.61
N GLU A 96 -23.58 -27.01 0.10
CA GLU A 96 -24.17 -25.71 -0.22
C GLU A 96 -23.34 -24.60 0.43
N LEU A 97 -22.73 -23.70 -0.33
CA LEU A 97 -21.95 -22.60 0.25
C LEU A 97 -22.86 -21.55 0.90
N SER A 98 -22.40 -20.99 2.03
CA SER A 98 -23.15 -20.00 2.81
C SER A 98 -22.28 -18.79 3.16
N SER A 99 -22.82 -17.58 3.06
CA SER A 99 -22.11 -16.37 3.48
C SER A 99 -22.07 -16.16 5.01
N THR A 100 -22.81 -16.95 5.77
CA THR A 100 -22.97 -16.80 7.22
C THR A 100 -22.46 -17.99 8.03
N SER A 101 -22.10 -19.08 7.36
CA SER A 101 -21.59 -20.29 8.01
C SER A 101 -20.07 -20.21 8.19
N SER A 102 -19.56 -20.86 9.24
CA SER A 102 -18.13 -21.02 9.48
C SER A 102 -17.57 -22.34 8.93
N THR A 103 -18.42 -23.28 8.50
CA THR A 103 -18.00 -24.62 8.03
C THR A 103 -17.99 -24.76 6.52
N ASN A 104 -18.85 -24.04 5.81
CA ASN A 104 -19.04 -24.04 4.36
C ASN A 104 -19.14 -22.58 3.86
N SER A 105 -18.22 -21.74 4.32
CA SER A 105 -18.20 -20.33 3.96
C SER A 105 -17.86 -20.11 2.48
N VAL A 106 -18.54 -19.15 1.86
CA VAL A 106 -18.07 -18.60 0.57
C VAL A 106 -16.70 -17.94 0.81
N PRO A 107 -15.67 -18.25 0.01
CA PRO A 107 -14.36 -17.59 0.14
C PRO A 107 -14.46 -16.07 -0.06
N ASP A 108 -13.84 -15.31 0.85
CA ASP A 108 -13.74 -13.85 0.71
C ASP A 108 -12.49 -13.47 -0.10
N PHE A 109 -12.72 -13.16 -1.37
CA PHE A 109 -11.71 -12.56 -2.25
C PHE A 109 -11.89 -11.07 -2.46
N PHE A 110 -12.91 -10.47 -1.84
CA PHE A 110 -13.27 -9.08 -2.08
C PHE A 110 -12.52 -8.12 -1.14
N MET A 111 -12.30 -8.53 0.11
CA MET A 111 -11.63 -7.68 1.10
C MET A 111 -10.22 -8.13 1.48
N GLY A 112 -9.97 -9.45 1.49
CA GLY A 112 -8.73 -10.00 2.05
C GLY A 112 -8.67 -9.75 3.56
N ASP A 113 -7.55 -9.23 4.07
CA ASP A 113 -7.44 -8.85 5.48
C ASP A 113 -7.81 -7.36 5.67
N GLN A 114 -9.01 -7.10 6.19
CA GLN A 114 -9.48 -5.73 6.46
C GLN A 114 -8.69 -5.02 7.57
N SER A 115 -8.02 -5.76 8.45
CA SER A 115 -7.28 -5.20 9.58
C SER A 115 -5.87 -4.74 9.19
N ASN A 116 -5.36 -5.23 8.06
CA ASN A 116 -4.02 -4.91 7.55
C ASN A 116 -4.10 -4.30 6.15
N ILE A 117 -3.84 -3.01 6.04
CA ILE A 117 -3.91 -2.28 4.77
C ILE A 117 -3.03 -2.86 3.65
N GLN A 118 -1.89 -3.49 4.00
CA GLN A 118 -0.99 -4.12 3.04
C GLN A 118 -1.54 -5.45 2.51
N ALA A 119 -2.34 -6.13 3.36
CA ALA A 119 -3.02 -7.38 3.06
C ALA A 119 -4.52 -7.20 2.72
N SER A 120 -4.97 -5.95 2.56
CA SER A 120 -6.30 -5.63 2.06
C SER A 120 -6.28 -5.50 0.55
N VAL A 121 -7.31 -6.03 -0.12
CA VAL A 121 -7.51 -5.89 -1.57
C VAL A 121 -7.43 -4.42 -2.01
N TYR A 122 -8.31 -3.58 -1.46
CA TYR A 122 -8.40 -2.17 -1.82
C TYR A 122 -7.30 -1.33 -1.19
N GLY A 123 -6.71 -1.78 -0.07
CA GLY A 123 -5.53 -1.14 0.49
C GLY A 123 -4.32 -1.15 -0.46
N ARG A 124 -4.10 -2.27 -1.16
CA ARG A 124 -3.08 -2.35 -2.21
C ARG A 124 -3.41 -1.50 -3.43
N ILE A 125 -4.65 -1.54 -3.93
CA ILE A 125 -5.09 -0.72 -5.06
C ILE A 125 -4.92 0.77 -4.74
N ARG A 126 -5.26 1.18 -3.51
CA ARG A 126 -5.03 2.54 -3.02
C ARG A 126 -3.56 2.92 -3.07
N ASN A 127 -2.68 2.09 -2.50
CA ASN A 127 -1.24 2.36 -2.51
C ASN A 127 -0.69 2.48 -3.96
N VAL A 128 -1.14 1.63 -4.87
CA VAL A 128 -0.82 1.71 -6.30
C VAL A 128 -1.26 3.05 -6.90
N ASN A 129 -2.49 3.50 -6.62
CA ASN A 129 -3.00 4.78 -7.11
C ASN A 129 -2.22 5.97 -6.52
N ASP A 130 -1.85 5.93 -5.24
CA ASP A 130 -1.03 6.96 -4.60
C ASP A 130 0.36 7.07 -5.26
N VAL A 131 0.97 5.94 -5.61
CA VAL A 131 2.25 5.90 -6.34
C VAL A 131 2.11 6.42 -7.77
N ILE A 132 1.04 6.06 -8.48
CA ILE A 132 0.75 6.61 -9.82
C ILE A 132 0.63 8.13 -9.76
N GLN A 133 -0.13 8.65 -8.79
CA GLN A 133 -0.32 10.09 -8.62
C GLN A 133 1.01 10.79 -8.32
N GLY A 134 1.83 10.21 -7.44
CA GLY A 134 3.14 10.74 -7.08
C GLY A 134 4.11 10.80 -8.27
N ILE A 135 4.26 9.70 -9.01
CA ILE A 135 5.16 9.65 -10.18
C ILE A 135 4.65 10.59 -11.28
N SER A 136 3.34 10.64 -11.54
CA SER A 136 2.77 11.52 -12.56
C SER A 136 3.05 12.99 -12.26
N GLY A 137 2.91 13.38 -10.98
CA GLY A 137 3.15 14.75 -10.50
C GLY A 137 4.62 15.10 -10.25
N SER A 138 5.56 14.19 -10.49
CA SER A 138 6.99 14.43 -10.25
C SER A 138 7.65 15.33 -11.29
N THR A 139 8.87 15.78 -10.98
CA THR A 139 9.77 16.50 -11.88
C THR A 139 10.65 15.59 -12.75
N LEU A 140 10.45 14.26 -12.71
CA LEU A 140 11.24 13.30 -13.51
C LEU A 140 11.05 13.51 -15.02
N SER A 141 12.00 13.02 -15.82
CA SER A 141 11.83 13.04 -17.27
C SER A 141 10.66 12.15 -17.70
N GLU A 142 10.09 12.43 -18.86
CA GLU A 142 8.96 11.66 -19.39
C GLU A 142 9.33 10.19 -19.62
N GLU A 143 10.57 9.90 -20.05
CA GLU A 143 11.07 8.53 -20.20
C GLU A 143 11.10 7.79 -18.86
N GLN A 144 11.61 8.42 -17.81
CA GLN A 144 11.66 7.84 -16.45
C GLN A 144 10.25 7.62 -15.90
N LYS A 145 9.33 8.57 -16.11
CA LYS A 145 7.93 8.42 -15.71
C LYS A 145 7.30 7.22 -16.41
N ASN A 146 7.48 7.09 -17.71
CA ASN A 146 6.89 6.00 -18.49
C ASN A 146 7.43 4.62 -18.08
N GLU A 147 8.73 4.51 -17.81
CA GLU A 147 9.33 3.28 -17.29
C GLU A 147 8.69 2.85 -15.97
N LEU A 148 8.56 3.78 -15.02
CA LEU A 148 8.03 3.48 -13.69
C LEU A 148 6.51 3.26 -13.73
N LEU A 149 5.77 4.15 -14.39
CA LEU A 149 4.31 4.07 -14.51
C LEU A 149 3.86 2.80 -15.24
N GLY A 150 4.58 2.36 -16.28
CA GLY A 150 4.27 1.10 -16.97
C GLY A 150 4.22 -0.09 -16.02
N GLN A 151 5.20 -0.19 -15.12
CA GLN A 151 5.25 -1.24 -14.10
C GLN A 151 4.13 -1.10 -13.07
N VAL A 152 3.86 0.12 -12.60
CA VAL A 152 2.80 0.37 -11.61
C VAL A 152 1.41 0.10 -12.20
N TYR A 153 1.17 0.45 -13.46
CA TYR A 153 -0.09 0.13 -14.16
C TYR A 153 -0.31 -1.36 -14.31
N PHE A 154 0.74 -2.14 -14.59
CA PHE A 154 0.64 -3.60 -14.59
C PHE A 154 0.13 -4.12 -13.25
N PHE A 155 0.69 -3.66 -12.13
CA PHE A 155 0.22 -4.09 -10.81
C PHE A 155 -1.20 -3.65 -10.50
N ARG A 156 -1.60 -2.45 -10.94
CA ARG A 156 -3.01 -2.03 -10.82
C ARG A 156 -3.92 -3.00 -11.55
N ALA A 157 -3.60 -3.30 -12.81
CA ALA A 157 -4.36 -4.25 -13.62
C ALA A 157 -4.36 -5.65 -12.99
N TRP A 158 -3.24 -6.11 -12.44
CA TRP A 158 -3.13 -7.39 -11.74
C TRP A 158 -4.05 -7.45 -10.51
N CYS A 159 -4.06 -6.42 -9.68
CA CYS A 159 -4.97 -6.35 -8.53
C CYS A 159 -6.43 -6.41 -8.96
N TYR A 160 -6.81 -5.65 -9.99
CA TYR A 160 -8.18 -5.66 -10.52
C TYR A 160 -8.57 -6.97 -11.18
N TYR A 161 -7.66 -7.60 -11.94
CA TYR A 161 -7.89 -8.90 -12.56
C TYR A 161 -8.25 -9.98 -11.53
N ASN A 162 -7.58 -9.97 -10.38
CA ASN A 162 -7.87 -10.91 -9.30
C ASN A 162 -9.28 -10.75 -8.71
N LEU A 163 -9.88 -9.57 -8.80
CA LEU A 163 -11.28 -9.34 -8.41
C LEU A 163 -12.24 -9.68 -9.55
N PHE A 164 -11.94 -9.18 -10.75
CA PHE A 164 -12.80 -9.29 -11.92
C PHE A 164 -13.15 -10.74 -12.26
N LYS A 165 -12.18 -11.65 -12.14
CA LYS A 165 -12.39 -13.09 -12.43
C LYS A 165 -13.42 -13.76 -11.51
N TRP A 166 -13.67 -13.22 -10.32
CA TRP A 166 -14.61 -13.77 -9.33
C TRP A 166 -15.92 -12.99 -9.26
N TYR A 167 -15.84 -11.65 -9.38
CA TYR A 167 -16.97 -10.76 -9.09
C TYR A 167 -17.47 -9.99 -10.32
N GLY A 168 -16.76 -10.05 -11.45
CA GLY A 168 -17.05 -9.22 -12.61
C GLY A 168 -16.75 -7.74 -12.33
N GLY A 169 -17.73 -6.86 -12.57
CA GLY A 169 -17.56 -5.43 -12.35
C GLY A 169 -17.32 -5.08 -10.87
N VAL A 170 -16.25 -4.33 -10.59
CA VAL A 170 -15.90 -3.83 -9.25
C VAL A 170 -15.59 -2.33 -9.28
N PRO A 171 -15.67 -1.63 -8.13
CA PRO A 171 -15.38 -0.19 -8.02
C PRO A 171 -13.96 0.24 -8.44
#